data_AF-A0A0C9ZCC8-F1
#
_entry.id   AF-A0A0C9ZCC8-F1
#
_cell.length_a   1.000
_cell.length_b   1.000
_cell.length_c   1.000
_cell.angle_alpha   90.00
_cell.angle_beta   90.00
_cell.angle_gamma   90.00
#
_symmetry.space_group_name_H-M   'P 1'
#
loop_
_entity.id
_entity.type
_entity.pdbx_description
1 polymer ?
#
loop_
_entity_poly.entity_id
_entity_poly.type
_entity_poly.pdbx_seq_one_letter_code
_entity_poly.pdbx_strand_id
1 'polypeptide(L)'
;VLELCPPGHPDRHVSLHNLTCNLWTRFRRATTMRDLEEAVELHRAALELRPPGRPHRDASLNDLACHLRTRFEKQADLRDLEKAIGLHRSALVRRSPGHPRRFLSPKN
;
A
#
# COMPACT_ATOMS: atom_id res chain seq x y z
N VAL A 1 -0.90 -3.26 20.96
CA VAL A 1 -0.94 -1.99 20.17
C VAL A 1 -2.21 -1.88 19.34
N LEU A 2 -2.58 -2.87 18.50
CA LEU A 2 -3.87 -2.83 17.78
C LEU A 2 -5.10 -2.84 18.71
N GLU A 3 -4.99 -3.50 19.86
CA GLU A 3 -6.02 -3.48 20.92
C GLU A 3 -6.20 -2.10 21.56
N LEU A 4 -5.18 -1.23 21.52
CA LEU A 4 -5.24 0.14 22.06
C LEU A 4 -5.77 1.16 21.04
N CYS A 5 -5.92 0.76 19.77
CA CYS A 5 -6.38 1.62 18.69
C CYS A 5 -7.49 0.90 17.90
N PRO A 6 -8.75 0.91 18.40
CA PRO A 6 -9.88 0.24 17.75
C PRO A 6 -10.18 0.83 16.36
N PRO A 7 -10.97 0.13 15.52
CA PRO A 7 -11.32 0.63 14.18
C PRO A 7 -11.95 2.02 14.29
N GLY A 8 -11.41 2.99 13.54
CA GLY A 8 -11.84 4.39 13.61
C GLY A 8 -11.01 5.29 14.53
N HIS A 9 -10.10 4.75 15.36
CA HIS A 9 -9.17 5.57 16.16
C HIS A 9 -8.23 6.36 15.24
N PRO A 10 -8.07 7.69 15.44
CA PRO A 10 -7.28 8.54 14.56
C PRO A 10 -5.85 8.04 14.38
N ASP A 11 -5.21 7.51 15.43
CA ASP A 11 -3.82 7.02 15.38
C ASP A 11 -3.66 5.56 14.96
N ARG A 12 -4.76 4.84 14.66
CA ARG A 12 -4.69 3.43 14.24
C ARG A 12 -3.82 3.25 13.00
N HIS A 13 -3.85 4.22 12.08
CA HIS A 13 -3.05 4.17 10.86
C HIS A 13 -1.53 4.23 11.14
N VAL A 14 -1.10 5.00 12.15
CA VAL A 14 0.31 5.09 12.57
C VAL A 14 0.75 3.77 13.18
N SER A 15 -0.09 3.20 14.05
CA SER A 15 0.18 1.90 14.67
C SER A 15 0.29 0.76 13.64
N LEU A 16 -0.62 0.75 12.66
CA LEU A 16 -0.56 -0.19 11.53
C LEU A 16 0.71 0.00 10.71
N HIS A 17 1.05 1.24 10.34
CA HIS A 17 2.27 1.53 9.59
C HIS A 17 3.54 1.07 10.32
N ASN A 18 3.66 1.36 11.62
CA ASN A 18 4.82 0.96 12.41
C ASN A 18 4.94 -0.57 12.52
N LEU A 19 3.82 -1.28 12.71
CA LEU A 19 3.81 -2.73 12.71
C LEU A 19 4.28 -3.28 11.36
N THR A 20 3.77 -2.72 10.26
CA THR A 20 4.19 -3.13 8.91
C THR A 20 5.67 -2.89 8.67
N CYS A 21 6.22 -1.74 9.09
CA CYS A 21 7.65 -1.44 8.99
C CYS A 21 8.53 -2.42 9.77
N ASN A 22 8.07 -2.86 10.95
CA ASN A 22 8.76 -3.86 11.75
C ASN A 22 8.73 -5.25 11.09
N LEU A 23 7.59 -5.67 10.56
CA LEU A 23 7.46 -6.93 9.80
C LEU A 23 8.34 -6.92 8.56
N TRP A 24 8.36 -5.81 7.83
CA TRP A 24 9.25 -5.62 6.68
C TRP A 24 10.73 -5.70 7.06
N THR A 25 11.12 -5.06 8.17
CA THR A 25 12.49 -5.13 8.67
C THR A 25 12.88 -6.56 9.06
N ARG A 26 11.95 -7.31 9.69
CA ARG A 26 12.15 -8.72 10.03
C ARG A 26 12.26 -9.57 8.77
N PHE A 27 11.39 -9.38 7.78
CA PHE A 27 11.47 -10.05 6.48
C PHE A 27 12.81 -9.82 5.79
N ARG A 28 13.30 -8.58 5.75
CA ARG A 28 14.60 -8.27 5.13
C ARG A 28 15.78 -8.97 5.79
N ARG A 29 15.67 -9.34 7.06
CA ARG A 29 16.72 -10.03 7.83
C ARG A 29 16.55 -11.55 7.84
N ALA A 30 15.32 -12.04 7.97
CA ALA A 30 15.01 -13.46 8.17
C ALA A 30 14.45 -14.15 6.91
N THR A 31 14.13 -13.37 5.86
CA THR A 31 13.51 -13.82 4.59
C THR A 31 12.22 -14.63 4.78
N THR A 32 11.51 -14.43 5.90
CA THR A 32 10.30 -15.18 6.23
C THR A 32 9.11 -14.66 5.41
N MET A 33 8.67 -15.41 4.40
CA MET A 33 7.55 -15.01 3.52
C MET A 33 6.26 -14.67 4.28
N ARG A 34 6.00 -15.33 5.41
CA ARG A 34 4.84 -15.02 6.28
C ARG A 34 4.83 -13.56 6.74
N ASP A 35 5.99 -12.98 7.05
CA ASP A 35 6.10 -11.59 7.50
C ASP A 35 5.77 -10.61 6.37
N LEU A 36 6.18 -10.95 5.15
CA LEU A 36 5.85 -10.18 3.96
C LEU A 36 4.36 -10.25 3.63
N GLU A 37 3.75 -11.43 3.75
CA GLU A 37 2.32 -11.62 3.55
C GLU A 37 1.50 -10.85 4.59
N GLU A 38 1.87 -10.94 5.88
CA GLU A 38 1.24 -10.18 6.95
C GLU A 38 1.39 -8.67 6.71
N ALA A 39 2.57 -8.21 6.28
CA ALA A 39 2.80 -6.80 5.95
C ALA A 39 1.90 -6.31 4.80
N VAL A 40 1.71 -7.12 3.76
CA VAL A 40 0.82 -6.80 2.62
C VAL A 40 -0.63 -6.68 3.08
N GLU A 41 -1.13 -7.63 3.87
CA GLU A 41 -2.52 -7.63 4.35
C GLU A 41 -2.80 -6.45 5.29
N LEU A 42 -1.88 -6.15 6.21
CA LEU A 42 -2.02 -5.00 7.11
C LEU A 42 -2.04 -3.67 6.35
N HIS A 43 -1.23 -3.51 5.30
CA HIS A 43 -1.28 -2.31 4.47
C HIS A 43 -2.55 -2.19 3.64
N ARG A 44 -3.11 -3.30 3.14
CA ARG A 44 -4.43 -3.29 2.48
C ARG A 44 -5.52 -2.83 3.44
N ALA A 45 -5.61 -3.45 4.61
CA ALA A 45 -6.57 -3.06 5.63
C ALA A 45 -6.42 -1.59 6.03
N ALA A 46 -5.17 -1.10 6.17
CA ALA A 46 -4.91 0.29 6.50
C ALA A 46 -5.32 1.28 5.38
N LEU A 47 -5.35 0.85 4.12
CA LEU A 47 -5.81 1.65 2.98
C LEU A 47 -7.33 1.66 2.85
N GLU A 48 -8.00 0.54 3.14
CA GLU A 48 -9.48 0.47 3.19
C GLU A 48 -10.04 1.39 4.27
N LEU A 49 -9.34 1.50 5.41
CA LEU A 49 -9.70 2.41 6.50
C LEU A 49 -9.38 3.89 6.20
N ARG A 50 -8.63 4.20 5.12
CA ARG A 50 -8.22 5.56 4.76
C ARG A 50 -8.91 6.05 3.48
N PRO A 51 -9.99 6.85 3.61
CA PRO A 51 -10.68 7.38 2.45
C PRO A 51 -9.74 8.23 1.56
N PRO A 52 -10.02 8.30 0.24
CA PRO A 52 -9.31 9.18 -0.66
C PRO A 52 -9.34 10.63 -0.12
N GLY A 53 -8.20 11.31 -0.08
CA GLY A 53 -8.12 12.69 0.43
C GLY A 53 -7.33 12.83 1.73
N ARG A 54 -7.14 11.75 2.50
CA ARG A 54 -6.42 11.81 3.77
C ARG A 54 -4.90 12.02 3.60
N PRO A 55 -4.26 12.82 4.48
CA PRO A 55 -2.81 12.89 4.59
C PRO A 55 -2.19 11.50 4.73
N HIS A 56 -0.96 11.30 4.23
CA HIS A 56 -0.17 10.07 4.35
C HIS A 56 -0.74 8.81 3.67
N ARG A 57 -1.86 8.90 2.94
CA ARG A 57 -2.37 7.80 2.12
C ARG A 57 -1.38 7.40 1.02
N ASP A 58 -0.70 8.37 0.43
CA ASP A 58 0.25 8.16 -0.67
C ASP A 58 1.48 7.36 -0.21
N ALA A 59 1.96 7.60 1.02
CA ALA A 59 3.05 6.82 1.62
C ALA A 59 2.64 5.34 1.74
N SER A 60 1.43 5.07 2.26
CA SER A 60 0.95 3.68 2.39
C SER A 60 0.65 3.00 1.05
N LEU A 61 0.26 3.75 0.01
CA LEU A 61 0.17 3.20 -1.35
C LEU A 61 1.55 2.79 -1.87
N ASN A 62 2.56 3.62 -1.64
CA ASN A 62 3.94 3.35 -2.05
C ASN A 62 4.51 2.14 -1.31
N ASP A 63 4.33 2.06 0.01
CA ASP A 63 4.84 0.95 0.82
C ASP A 63 4.19 -0.38 0.43
N LEU A 64 2.86 -0.39 0.20
CA LEU A 64 2.17 -1.58 -0.30
C LEU A 64 2.70 -2.03 -1.67
N ALA A 65 2.94 -1.08 -2.58
CA ALA A 65 3.49 -1.38 -3.89
C ALA A 65 4.90 -1.97 -3.80
N CYS A 66 5.75 -1.46 -2.90
CA CYS A 66 7.08 -2.00 -2.63
C CYS A 66 7.03 -3.44 -2.09
N HIS A 67 6.11 -3.74 -1.16
CA HIS A 67 5.94 -5.10 -0.64
C HIS A 67 5.45 -6.07 -1.72
N LEU A 68 4.47 -5.66 -2.55
CA LEU A 68 3.96 -6.48 -3.64
C LEU A 68 5.02 -6.76 -4.71
N ARG A 69 5.83 -5.75 -5.07
CA ARG A 69 6.98 -5.95 -5.96
C ARG A 69 7.97 -6.97 -5.39
N THR A 70 8.27 -6.87 -4.10
CA THR A 70 9.18 -7.83 -3.44
C THR A 70 8.60 -9.24 -3.43
N ARG A 71 7.28 -9.36 -3.22
CA ARG A 71 6.59 -10.66 -3.29
C ARG A 71 6.66 -11.25 -4.69
N PHE A 72 6.47 -10.44 -5.73
CA PHE A 72 6.69 -10.83 -7.12
C PHE A 72 8.14 -11.31 -7.35
N GLU A 73 9.15 -10.59 -6.87
CA GLU A 73 10.56 -11.00 -7.00
C GLU A 73 10.85 -12.36 -6.35
N LYS A 74 10.05 -12.78 -5.36
CA LYS A 74 10.21 -14.06 -4.66
C LYS A 74 9.34 -15.19 -5.20
N GLN A 75 8.13 -14.89 -5.65
CA GLN A 75 7.11 -15.89 -6.03
C GLN A 75 6.76 -15.88 -7.52
N ALA A 76 7.27 -14.91 -8.28
CA ALA A 76 6.97 -14.69 -9.70
C ALA A 76 5.47 -14.53 -10.04
N ASP A 77 4.63 -14.13 -9.07
CA ASP A 77 3.21 -13.89 -9.30
C ASP A 77 2.98 -12.53 -9.97
N LEU A 78 2.69 -12.55 -11.26
CA LEU A 78 2.43 -11.35 -12.06
C LEU A 78 1.28 -10.48 -11.52
N ARG A 79 0.31 -11.08 -10.82
CA ARG A 79 -0.82 -10.33 -10.24
C ARG A 79 -0.35 -9.32 -9.20
N ASP A 80 0.76 -9.60 -8.52
CA ASP A 80 1.34 -8.66 -7.56
C ASP A 80 2.07 -7.51 -8.22
N LEU A 81 2.77 -7.79 -9.32
CA LEU A 81 3.41 -6.76 -10.12
C LEU A 81 2.38 -5.80 -10.73
N GLU A 82 1.29 -6.34 -11.28
CA GLU A 82 0.18 -5.54 -11.82
C GLU A 82 -0.46 -4.65 -10.75
N LYS A 83 -0.70 -5.20 -9.56
CA LYS A 83 -1.22 -4.42 -8.41
C LYS A 83 -0.25 -3.34 -7.96
N ALA A 84 1.04 -3.63 -7.86
CA ALA A 84 2.06 -2.65 -7.50
C ALA A 84 2.08 -1.46 -8.49
N ILE A 85 2.01 -1.73 -9.79
CA ILE A 85 1.93 -0.71 -10.84
C ILE A 85 0.65 0.14 -10.67
N GLY A 86 -0.50 -0.49 -10.43
CA GLY A 86 -1.77 0.21 -10.20
C GLY A 86 -1.73 1.16 -8.99
N LEU A 87 -1.09 0.72 -7.91
CA LEU A 87 -0.91 1.52 -6.69
C LEU A 87 0.03 2.72 -6.91
N HIS A 88 1.17 2.51 -7.58
CA HIS A 88 2.08 3.61 -7.93
C HIS A 88 1.41 4.66 -8.82
N ARG A 89 0.66 4.23 -9.84
CA ARG A 89 -0.13 5.14 -10.69
C ARG A 89 -1.15 5.94 -9.88
N SER A 90 -1.85 5.28 -8.96
CA SER A 90 -2.83 5.94 -8.09
C SER A 90 -2.21 6.99 -7.17
N ALA A 91 -0.97 6.74 -6.69
CA ALA A 91 -0.22 7.71 -5.89
C ALA A 91 0.22 8.94 -6.71
N LEU A 92 0.58 8.74 -7.99
CA LEU A 92 0.98 9.83 -8.89
C LEU A 92 -0.18 10.74 -9.27
N VAL A 93 -1.36 10.18 -9.57
CA VAL A 93 -2.57 10.96 -9.93
C VAL A 93 -2.94 11.99 -8.85
N ARG A 94 -2.65 11.70 -7.57
CA ARG A 94 -2.94 12.59 -6.45
C ARG A 94 -1.87 13.66 -6.21
N ARG A 95 -0.61 13.38 -6.59
CA ARG A 95 0.51 14.31 -6.44
C ARG A 95 0.54 15.42 -7.50
N SER A 96 -0.25 15.30 -8.58
CA SER A 96 -0.39 16.35 -9.58
C SER A 96 -1.49 17.34 -9.16
N PRO A 97 -1.17 18.59 -8.75
CA PRO A 97 -2.16 19.65 -8.72
C PRO A 97 -2.37 20.09 -10.18
N GLY A 98 -3.39 19.52 -10.83
CA GLY A 98 -3.86 20.00 -12.13
C GLY A 98 -3.52 19.13 -13.33
N HIS A 99 -3.99 17.88 -13.37
CA HIS A 99 -4.21 17.23 -14.66
C HIS A 99 -5.69 17.27 -15.07
N PRO A 100 -6.09 18.22 -15.92
CA PRO A 100 -7.41 18.21 -16.53
C PRO A 100 -7.50 17.07 -17.55
N ARG A 101 -8.58 16.31 -17.45
CA ARG A 101 -9.19 15.46 -18.49
C ARG A 101 -8.28 14.41 -19.12
N ARG A 102 -8.48 13.16 -18.68
CA ARG A 102 -8.34 11.97 -19.52
C ARG A 102 -9.31 12.15 -20.69
N PHE A 103 -8.78 12.64 -21.81
CA PHE A 103 -9.51 12.81 -23.06
C PHE A 103 -10.21 11.48 -23.39
N LEU A 104 -11.52 11.60 -23.59
CA LEU A 104 -12.34 10.60 -24.24
C LEU A 104 -11.86 10.44 -25.68
N SER A 105 -11.94 9.19 -26.14
CA SER A 105 -12.16 8.76 -27.54
C SER A 105 -10.91 8.62 -28.42
N PRO A 106 -11.00 7.76 -29.46
CA PRO A 106 -11.84 8.05 -30.60
C PRO A 106 -13.10 7.17 -30.67
N LYS A 107 -14.21 7.82 -31.06
CA LYS A 107 -15.35 7.19 -31.70
C LYS A 107 -14.93 6.85 -33.13
N ASN A 108 -15.49 5.76 -33.66
CA ASN A 108 -15.71 5.39 -35.07
C ASN A 108 -14.69 5.84 -36.10
#